data_AF-A0A6M3M2K8-F1
#
_entry.id   AF-A0A6M3M2K8-F1
#
_cell.length_a   1.000
_cell.length_b   1.000
_cell.length_c   1.000
_cell.angle_alpha   90.00
_cell.angle_beta   90.00
_cell.angle_gamma   90.00
#
_symmetry.space_group_name_H-M   'P 1'
#
loop_
_entity.id
_entity.type
_entity.pdbx_description
1 polymer ?
#
loop_
_entity_poly.entity_id
_entity_poly.type
_entity_poly.pdbx_seq_one_letter_code
_entity_poly.pdbx_strand_id
1 'polypeptide(L)'
;MGYRSSYECPWCDPENIALDPVFESIQELAQHRDIEHPGKPIYVCSACDMTFNEWQEATEHVRERHDEYCEECQRGYIYEAVALTPEKKQRISDIHDEIAKLREELEELCRIPTGSRA
;
A
#
# COMPACT_ATOMS: atom_id res chain seq x y z
N MET A 1 -9.16 -18.56 -16.42
CA MET A 1 -9.32 -18.83 -14.97
C MET A 1 -8.98 -17.53 -14.26
N GLY A 2 -10.00 -16.77 -13.85
CA GLY A 2 -9.81 -15.49 -13.16
C GLY A 2 -9.56 -15.74 -11.69
N TYR A 3 -8.43 -15.29 -11.16
CA TYR A 3 -8.25 -15.19 -9.72
C TYR A 3 -9.23 -14.12 -9.22
N ARG A 4 -10.27 -14.53 -8.52
CA ARG A 4 -11.17 -13.60 -7.82
C ARG A 4 -10.37 -13.12 -6.61
N SER A 5 -9.96 -11.86 -6.61
CA SER A 5 -9.38 -11.23 -5.43
C SER A 5 -10.50 -11.10 -4.41
N SER A 6 -10.42 -11.83 -3.31
CA SER A 6 -11.33 -11.73 -2.19
C SER A 6 -10.65 -11.00 -1.05
N TYR A 7 -11.37 -10.12 -0.36
CA TYR A 7 -10.85 -9.33 0.74
C TYR A 7 -11.48 -9.82 2.04
N GLU A 8 -10.64 -10.18 3.01
CA GLU A 8 -11.05 -10.64 4.34
C GLU A 8 -10.85 -9.51 5.35
N CYS A 9 -11.70 -9.45 6.38
CA CYS A 9 -11.57 -8.40 7.40
C CYS A 9 -10.55 -8.81 8.48
N PRO A 10 -9.41 -8.10 8.61
CA PRO A 10 -8.35 -8.49 9.53
C PRO A 10 -8.65 -8.14 11.01
N TRP A 11 -9.80 -7.50 11.29
CA TRP A 11 -10.24 -7.13 12.63
C TRP A 11 -11.44 -7.95 13.12
N CYS A 12 -11.99 -8.82 12.28
CA CYS A 12 -12.99 -9.79 12.70
C CYS A 12 -12.32 -10.95 13.43
N ASP A 13 -12.94 -11.43 14.52
CA ASP A 13 -12.40 -12.55 15.29
C ASP A 13 -12.60 -13.88 14.53
N PRO A 14 -11.51 -14.60 14.19
CA PRO A 14 -11.58 -15.84 13.41
C PRO A 14 -12.24 -17.02 14.15
N GLU A 15 -12.42 -16.92 15.47
CA GLU A 15 -13.03 -17.96 16.29
C GLU A 15 -14.57 -17.97 16.25
N ASN A 16 -15.20 -16.95 15.65
CA ASN A 16 -16.65 -16.86 15.49
C ASN A 16 -17.05 -17.05 14.01
N ILE A 17 -16.83 -18.27 13.52
CA ILE A 17 -16.98 -18.76 12.12
C ILE A 17 -18.35 -18.48 11.47
N ALA A 18 -19.34 -17.96 12.22
CA ALA A 18 -20.67 -17.70 11.69
C ALA A 18 -20.72 -16.53 10.67
N LEU A 19 -19.76 -15.60 10.69
CA LEU A 19 -19.71 -14.44 9.78
C LEU A 19 -18.25 -13.95 9.63
N ASP A 20 -17.40 -14.65 8.88
CA ASP A 20 -16.21 -13.99 8.32
C ASP A 20 -16.64 -13.40 6.97
N PRO A 21 -16.97 -12.10 6.89
CA PRO A 21 -17.46 -11.52 5.66
C PRO A 21 -16.31 -11.40 4.67
N VAL A 22 -16.36 -12.23 3.64
CA VAL A 22 -15.49 -12.13 2.47
C VAL A 22 -16.09 -11.11 1.50
N PHE A 23 -15.33 -10.08 1.15
CA PHE A 23 -15.76 -9.02 0.24
C PHE A 23 -15.19 -9.22 -1.16
N GLU A 24 -15.95 -8.86 -2.20
CA GLU A 24 -15.48 -8.91 -3.59
C GLU A 24 -14.72 -7.65 -3.99
N SER A 25 -14.80 -6.58 -3.18
CA SER A 25 -14.12 -5.31 -3.40
C SER A 25 -13.65 -4.64 -2.12
N ILE A 26 -12.62 -3.81 -2.24
CA ILE A 26 -12.12 -2.97 -1.13
C ILE A 26 -13.18 -1.96 -0.65
N GLN A 27 -14.09 -1.51 -1.53
CA GLN A 27 -15.17 -0.59 -1.16
C GLN A 27 -16.19 -1.25 -0.22
N GLU A 28 -16.49 -2.53 -0.42
CA GLU A 28 -17.39 -3.27 0.46
C GLU A 28 -16.74 -3.55 1.81
N LEU A 29 -15.46 -3.91 1.82
CA LEU A 29 -14.69 -4.02 3.06
C LEU A 29 -14.63 -2.68 3.81
N ALA A 30 -14.43 -1.56 3.10
CA ALA A 30 -14.40 -0.24 3.71
C ALA A 30 -15.73 0.12 4.38
N GLN A 31 -16.85 -0.19 3.72
CA GLN A 31 -18.18 -0.02 4.32
C GLN A 31 -18.38 -0.91 5.55
N HIS A 32 -18.01 -2.19 5.47
CA HIS A 32 -18.06 -3.08 6.63
C HIS A 32 -17.21 -2.56 7.79
N ARG A 33 -15.98 -2.14 7.49
CA ARG A 33 -15.09 -1.52 8.46
C ARG A 33 -15.73 -0.29 9.10
N ASP A 34 -16.33 0.61 8.33
CA ASP A 34 -16.93 1.84 8.88
C ASP A 34 -18.08 1.55 9.85
N ILE A 35 -18.79 0.45 9.66
CA ILE A 35 -19.93 0.04 10.51
C ILE A 35 -19.43 -0.76 11.73
N GLU A 36 -18.63 -1.81 11.51
CA GLU A 36 -18.28 -2.80 12.52
C GLU A 36 -16.92 -2.53 13.21
N HIS A 37 -16.02 -1.82 12.52
CA HIS A 37 -14.66 -1.53 12.97
C HIS A 37 -14.28 -0.05 12.78
N PRO A 38 -15.06 0.90 13.31
CA PRO A 38 -14.89 2.31 13.03
C PRO A 38 -13.48 2.80 13.36
N GLY A 39 -12.88 3.53 12.42
CA GLY A 39 -11.53 4.11 12.57
C GLY A 39 -10.37 3.13 12.37
N LYS A 40 -10.63 1.88 11.95
CA LYS A 40 -9.54 0.97 11.56
C LYS A 40 -8.95 1.34 10.19
N PRO A 41 -7.63 1.32 10.01
CA PRO A 41 -7.02 1.76 8.78
C PRO A 41 -6.98 0.67 7.71
N ILE A 42 -7.32 1.01 6.46
CA ILE A 42 -7.30 0.05 5.33
C ILE A 42 -6.05 0.21 4.49
N TYR A 43 -5.36 1.34 4.57
CA TYR A 43 -4.14 1.60 3.81
C TYR A 43 -2.95 1.71 4.76
N VAL A 44 -1.81 1.13 4.37
CA VAL A 44 -0.59 1.13 5.17
C VAL A 44 0.59 1.53 4.30
N CYS A 45 1.48 2.33 4.87
CA CYS A 45 2.78 2.69 4.29
C CYS A 45 3.81 1.62 4.64
N SER A 46 4.49 0.99 3.67
CA SER A 46 5.52 -0.03 3.97
C SER A 46 6.83 0.56 4.45
N ALA A 47 7.08 1.85 4.18
CA ALA A 47 8.31 2.51 4.57
C ALA A 47 8.35 2.88 6.06
N CYS A 48 7.20 3.21 6.67
CA CYS A 48 7.15 3.60 8.09
C CYS A 48 5.99 2.98 8.90
N ASP A 49 5.23 2.06 8.32
CA ASP A 49 4.09 1.38 8.93
C ASP A 49 2.97 2.31 9.41
N MET A 50 2.97 3.56 8.95
CA MET A 50 1.87 4.49 9.18
C MET A 50 0.62 4.01 8.45
N THR A 51 -0.52 4.16 9.10
CA THR A 51 -1.80 3.60 8.65
C THR A 51 -2.84 4.69 8.40
N PHE A 52 -3.65 4.53 7.36
CA PHE A 52 -4.61 5.53 6.86
C PHE A 52 -5.97 4.90 6.57
N ASN A 53 -7.01 5.72 6.68
CA ASN A 53 -8.38 5.28 6.40
C ASN A 53 -8.76 5.52 4.94
N GLU A 54 -8.14 6.52 4.30
CA GLU A 54 -8.38 6.91 2.91
C GLU A 54 -7.11 6.78 2.05
N TRP A 55 -7.31 6.45 0.77
CA TRP A 55 -6.21 6.30 -0.20
C TRP A 55 -5.45 7.61 -0.40
N GLN A 56 -6.18 8.73 -0.41
CA GLN A 56 -5.64 10.05 -0.69
C GLN A 56 -4.70 10.51 0.43
N GLU A 57 -5.07 10.26 1.69
CA GLU A 57 -4.23 10.55 2.86
C GLU A 57 -2.92 9.75 2.83
N ALA A 58 -2.98 8.45 2.49
CA ALA A 58 -1.79 7.63 2.35
C ALA A 58 -0.88 8.12 1.21
N THR A 59 -1.48 8.51 0.09
CA THR A 59 -0.77 9.03 -1.09
C THR A 59 -0.05 10.33 -0.78
N GLU A 60 -0.74 11.26 -0.13
CA GLU A 60 -0.15 12.52 0.30
C GLU A 60 0.97 12.28 1.33
N HIS A 61 0.75 11.40 2.31
CA HIS A 61 1.77 11.02 3.27
C HIS A 61 3.05 10.52 2.60
N VAL A 62 2.94 9.55 1.67
CA VAL A 62 4.13 9.03 0.98
C VAL A 62 4.78 10.14 0.19
N ARG A 63 4.03 10.94 -0.57
CA ARG A 63 4.60 12.05 -1.36
C ARG A 63 5.33 13.10 -0.52
N GLU A 64 4.87 13.39 0.69
CA GLU A 64 5.44 14.43 1.55
C GLU A 64 6.56 13.96 2.48
N ARG A 65 6.48 12.71 2.96
CA ARG A 65 7.39 12.17 3.98
C ARG A 65 8.43 11.25 3.39
N HIS A 66 8.17 10.73 2.20
CA HIS A 66 9.01 9.74 1.56
C HIS A 66 9.33 10.19 0.13
N ASP A 67 10.59 10.09 -0.27
CA ASP A 67 11.00 10.46 -1.63
C ASP A 67 10.63 9.40 -2.68
N GLU A 68 10.02 8.31 -2.22
CA GLU A 68 9.86 7.04 -2.90
C GLU A 68 8.42 6.84 -3.44
N TYR A 69 7.77 7.94 -3.85
CA TYR A 69 6.56 7.85 -4.67
C TYR A 69 6.93 7.29 -6.06
N CYS A 70 6.56 6.04 -6.31
CA CYS A 70 6.80 5.40 -7.58
C CYS A 70 5.80 5.91 -8.64
N GLU A 71 6.28 6.71 -9.58
CA GLU A 71 5.48 7.26 -10.69
C GLU A 71 4.89 6.17 -11.60
N GLU A 72 5.61 5.05 -11.76
CA GLU A 72 5.18 3.92 -12.61
C GLU A 72 3.92 3.24 -12.07
N CYS A 73 3.88 2.98 -10.77
CA CYS A 73 2.75 2.31 -10.15
C CYS A 73 1.71 3.29 -9.58
N GLN A 74 2.04 4.59 -9.48
CA GLN A 74 1.25 5.67 -8.88
C GLN A 74 0.79 5.40 -7.44
N ARG A 75 1.46 4.47 -6.76
CA ARG A 75 1.06 3.95 -5.46
C ARG A 75 2.16 4.06 -4.41
N GLY A 76 3.41 4.34 -4.81
CA GLY A 76 4.55 4.31 -3.88
C GLY A 76 4.54 3.06 -2.99
N TYR A 77 4.91 3.21 -1.73
CA TYR A 77 4.94 2.14 -0.71
C TYR A 77 3.58 1.94 -0.02
N ILE A 78 2.47 2.24 -0.70
CA ILE A 78 1.12 2.14 -0.12
C ILE A 78 0.49 0.82 -0.52
N TYR A 79 -0.11 0.15 0.46
CA TYR A 79 -0.84 -1.09 0.23
C TYR A 79 -2.12 -1.19 1.06
N GLU A 80 -3.04 -2.02 0.58
CA GLU A 80 -4.25 -2.41 1.30
C GLU A 80 -3.86 -3.40 2.41
N ALA A 81 -4.21 -3.10 3.67
CA ALA A 81 -3.92 -3.90 4.86
C ALA A 81 -4.40 -5.35 4.75
N VAL A 82 -5.39 -5.57 3.89
CA VAL A 82 -6.08 -6.85 3.66
C VAL A 82 -5.50 -7.69 2.53
N ALA A 83 -4.66 -7.10 1.68
CA ALA A 83 -4.13 -7.78 0.49
C ALA A 83 -2.66 -8.22 0.63
N LEU A 84 -1.98 -7.76 1.67
CA LEU A 84 -0.53 -7.92 1.83
C LEU A 84 -0.15 -8.89 2.94
N THR A 85 0.39 -10.03 2.54
CA THR A 85 1.16 -10.88 3.45
C THR A 85 2.55 -10.26 3.68
N PRO A 86 3.25 -10.60 4.77
CA PRO A 86 4.61 -10.10 5.01
C PRO A 86 5.57 -10.33 3.84
N GLU A 87 5.42 -11.46 3.12
CA GLU A 87 6.25 -11.79 1.96
C GLU A 87 5.96 -10.86 0.77
N LYS A 88 4.69 -10.53 0.54
CA LYS A 88 4.30 -9.55 -0.50
C LYS A 88 4.79 -8.15 -0.15
N LYS A 89 4.72 -7.77 1.12
CA LYS A 89 5.26 -6.50 1.63
C LYS A 89 6.74 -6.37 1.35
N GLN A 90 7.52 -7.38 1.76
CA GLN A 90 8.96 -7.38 1.54
C GLN A 90 9.29 -7.30 0.05
N ARG A 91 8.60 -8.09 -0.78
CA ARG A 91 8.84 -8.11 -2.22
C ARG A 91 8.51 -6.78 -2.91
N ILE A 92 7.49 -6.05 -2.46
CA ILE A 92 7.19 -4.70 -2.97
C ILE A 92 8.31 -3.73 -2.59
N SER A 93 8.80 -3.79 -1.36
CA SER A 93 9.95 -2.99 -0.90
C SER A 93 11.19 -3.27 -1.75
N ASP A 94 11.55 -4.55 -1.93
CA ASP A 94 12.74 -4.95 -2.69
C ASP A 94 12.69 -4.45 -4.14
N ILE A 95 11.51 -4.50 -4.79
CA ILE A 95 11.31 -4.01 -6.15
C ILE A 95 11.49 -2.49 -6.22
N HIS A 96 10.94 -1.74 -5.27
CA HIS A 96 11.11 -0.29 -5.26
C HIS A 96 12.56 0.13 -4.98
N ASP A 97 13.27 -0.59 -4.11
CA ASP A 97 14.71 -0.38 -3.88
C ASP A 97 15.53 -0.63 -5.15
N GLU A 98 15.18 -1.67 -5.92
CA GLU A 98 15.83 -1.97 -7.21
C GLU A 98 15.55 -0.87 -8.24
N ILE A 99 14.30 -0.39 -8.33
CA ILE A 99 13.92 0.73 -9.19
C ILE A 99 14.68 2.01 -8.82
N ALA A 100 14.83 2.32 -7.53
CA ALA A 100 15.56 3.49 -7.07
C ALA A 100 17.04 3.44 -7.49
N LYS A 101 17.72 2.31 -7.30
CA LYS A 101 19.12 2.11 -7.73
C LYS A 101 19.29 2.24 -9.24
N LEU A 102 18.37 1.67 -10.01
CA LEU A 102 18.40 1.78 -11.47
C LEU A 102 18.17 3.22 -11.94
N ARG A 103 17.38 4.02 -11.22
CA ARG A 103 17.20 5.45 -11.50
C ARG A 103 18.49 6.23 -11.23
N GLU A 104 19.16 5.99 -10.11
CA GLU A 104 20.46 6.60 -9.80
C GLU A 104 21.53 6.24 -10.86
N GLU A 105 21.64 4.96 -11.23
CA GLU A 105 22.58 4.51 -12.27
C GLU A 105 22.27 5.15 -13.64
N LEU A 106 20.98 5.27 -14.00
CA LEU A 106 20.56 5.94 -15.24
C LEU A 106 20.93 7.43 -15.23
N GLU A 107 20.78 8.12 -14.11
CA GLU A 107 21.15 9.54 -13.95
C GLU A 107 22.66 9.75 -14.13
N GLU A 108 23.48 8.86 -13.55
CA GLU A 108 24.94 8.87 -13.71
C GLU A 108 25.36 8.64 -15.17
N LEU A 109 24.79 7.63 -15.83
CA LEU A 109 25.08 7.28 -17.23
C LEU A 109 24.64 8.40 -18.20
N CYS A 110 23.47 8.98 -17.97
CA CYS A 110 22.95 10.06 -18.80
C CYS A 110 23.55 11.43 -18.43
N ARG A 111 24.33 11.52 -17.35
CA ARG A 111 24.95 12.75 -16.82
C ARG A 111 23.93 13.89 -16.70
N ILE A 112 22.72 13.55 -16.28
CA ILE A 112 21.64 14.52 -16.05
C ILE A 112 21.97 15.19 -14.72
N PRO A 113 22.19 16.52 -14.67
CA PRO A 113 22.31 17.19 -13.38
C PRO A 113 20.96 17.08 -12.69
N THR A 114 20.88 16.34 -11.59
CA THR A 114 19.70 16.36 -10.72
C THR A 114 19.62 17.76 -10.12
N GLY A 115 18.80 18.60 -10.74
CA GLY A 115 18.53 19.95 -10.27
C GLY A 115 17.86 19.89 -8.90
N SER A 116 18.54 20.47 -7.92
CA SER A 116 18.09 20.89 -6.60
C SER A 116 16.57 20.83 -6.37
N ARG A 117 16.12 19.90 -5.52
CA ARG A 117 14.91 20.13 -4.73
C ARG A 117 15.23 21.24 -3.72
N ALA A 118 14.71 22.43 -4.00
CA ALA A 118 14.63 23.54 -3.05
C ALA A 118 13.44 23.35 -2.12
#